data_AF-A0A7Y5LRU1-F1
#
_entry.id   AF-A0A7Y5LRU1-F1
#
_cell.length_a   1.000
_cell.length_b   1.000
_cell.length_c   1.000
_cell.angle_alpha   90.00
_cell.angle_beta   90.00
_cell.angle_gamma   90.00
#
_symmetry.space_group_name_H-M   'P 1'
#
loop_
_entity.id
_entity.type
_entity.pdbx_description
1 polymer ?
#
loop_
_entity_poly.entity_id
_entity_poly.type
_entity_poly.pdbx_seq_one_letter_code
_entity_poly.pdbx_strand_id
1 'polypeptide(L)'
;MKNMQWILFAIAITLVVACGGGGGKSSGPDLDDAKTDFSSGNYADALTTYLSLVDKEGASAQVGAGWCYNRLGTYSSAITQFAAAAGDSNVDGYAGWGLALWATDASASTAQSVIDKANFVIRKNPAFTLSLDSRIDVDHIVYIKACSHLLLQQYQSCVDAIKMLPNQSGYSVNVSDPNIHSLLLAKLESLGSAS
;
A
#
# COMPACT_ATOMS: atom_id res chain seq x y z
N MET A 1 6.45 12.37 62.30
CA MET A 1 5.06 11.87 62.25
C MET A 1 4.90 11.10 60.94
N LYS A 2 4.56 9.82 61.09
CA LYS A 2 4.16 8.77 60.13
C LYS A 2 4.18 9.05 58.61
N ASN A 3 5.10 8.34 57.94
CA ASN A 3 4.92 7.41 56.82
C ASN A 3 3.48 7.29 56.24
N MET A 4 3.35 7.49 54.92
CA MET A 4 2.19 7.09 54.11
C MET A 4 2.71 6.65 52.73
N GLN A 5 3.30 5.45 52.65
CA GLN A 5 2.69 4.23 52.11
C GLN A 5 2.04 4.38 50.73
N TRP A 6 2.81 3.90 49.76
CA TRP A 6 2.48 3.53 48.40
C TRP A 6 1.20 2.66 48.31
N ILE A 7 0.27 3.02 47.45
CA ILE A 7 -0.78 2.11 46.98
C ILE A 7 -0.32 1.52 45.65
N LEU A 8 0.14 0.26 45.72
CA LEU A 8 0.25 -0.65 44.59
C LEU A 8 -1.16 -0.97 44.09
N PHE A 9 -1.46 -0.61 42.84
CA PHE A 9 -2.62 -1.14 42.14
C PHE A 9 -2.32 -2.59 41.73
N ALA A 10 -2.87 -3.55 42.46
CA ALA A 10 -2.94 -4.93 42.04
C ALA A 10 -4.04 -5.06 40.97
N ILE A 11 -3.64 -5.16 39.70
CA ILE A 11 -4.56 -5.55 38.62
C ILE A 11 -4.73 -7.05 38.69
N ALA A 12 -5.94 -7.46 39.07
CA ALA A 12 -6.39 -8.85 39.03
C ALA A 12 -6.57 -9.28 37.57
N ILE A 13 -5.62 -10.05 37.06
CA ILE A 13 -5.73 -10.75 35.78
C ILE A 13 -6.73 -11.89 35.99
N THR A 14 -7.92 -11.76 35.40
CA THR A 14 -8.88 -12.86 35.30
C THR A 14 -8.46 -13.74 34.13
N LEU A 15 -7.95 -14.93 34.47
CA LEU A 15 -7.70 -16.03 33.55
C LEU A 15 -9.05 -16.53 33.01
N VAL A 16 -9.36 -16.19 31.77
CA VAL A 16 -10.35 -16.94 31.00
C VAL A 16 -9.66 -18.19 30.46
N VAL A 17 -9.93 -19.32 31.10
CA VAL A 17 -9.58 -20.65 30.58
C VAL A 17 -10.53 -20.95 29.43
N ALA A 18 -10.11 -20.62 28.20
CA ALA A 18 -10.76 -21.09 26.99
C ALA A 18 -10.31 -22.54 26.72
N CYS A 19 -11.10 -23.49 27.19
CA CYS A 19 -11.00 -24.90 26.83
C CYS A 19 -11.85 -25.13 25.58
N GLY A 20 -11.22 -25.22 24.42
CA GLY A 20 -11.84 -25.60 23.15
C GLY A 20 -10.83 -26.42 22.34
N GLY A 21 -11.05 -27.73 22.30
CA GLY A 21 -10.15 -28.68 21.65
C GLY A 21 -10.40 -28.86 20.16
N GLY A 22 -9.47 -29.57 19.51
CA GLY A 22 -9.71 -30.22 18.21
C GLY A 22 -8.55 -30.17 17.22
N GLY A 23 -7.57 -31.05 17.42
CA GLY A 23 -6.78 -31.75 16.39
C GLY A 23 -6.38 -31.05 15.09
N GLY A 24 -5.08 -30.74 14.97
CA GLY A 24 -4.42 -30.49 13.69
C GLY A 24 -2.96 -30.16 13.95
N LYS A 25 -2.03 -30.78 13.21
CA LYS A 25 -0.58 -30.60 13.39
C LYS A 25 -0.25 -29.11 13.43
N SER A 26 0.49 -28.63 14.43
CA SER A 26 1.08 -27.28 14.38
C SER A 26 2.18 -27.27 13.31
N SER A 27 1.78 -27.16 12.05
CA SER A 27 2.63 -26.44 11.10
C SER A 27 2.91 -25.09 11.74
N GLY A 28 4.16 -24.66 11.75
CA GLY A 28 4.51 -23.31 12.17
C GLY A 28 3.68 -22.27 11.40
N PRO A 29 3.77 -21.00 11.79
CA PRO A 29 2.96 -19.95 11.17
C PRO A 29 3.10 -19.98 9.65
N ASP A 30 2.01 -19.71 8.93
CA ASP A 30 1.98 -19.72 7.47
C ASP A 30 1.45 -18.40 6.88
N LEU A 31 1.32 -18.35 5.54
CA LEU A 31 0.86 -17.14 4.86
C LEU A 31 -0.60 -16.81 5.18
N ASP A 32 -1.44 -17.79 5.51
CA ASP A 32 -2.86 -17.54 5.79
C ASP A 32 -3.04 -16.96 7.20
N ASP A 33 -2.20 -17.36 8.15
CA ASP A 33 -2.07 -16.69 9.45
C ASP A 33 -1.68 -15.20 9.25
N ALA A 34 -0.64 -14.94 8.47
CA ALA A 34 -0.16 -13.58 8.20
C ALA A 34 -1.21 -12.70 7.49
N LYS A 35 -1.95 -13.26 6.54
CA LYS A 35 -3.06 -12.58 5.86
C LYS A 35 -4.19 -12.26 6.83
N THR A 36 -4.50 -13.18 7.74
CA THR A 36 -5.54 -12.97 8.76
C THR A 36 -5.19 -11.80 9.66
N ASP A 37 -3.96 -11.74 10.16
CA ASP A 37 -3.47 -10.61 10.95
C ASP A 37 -3.51 -9.30 10.15
N PHE A 38 -3.06 -9.33 8.89
CA PHE A 38 -3.10 -8.15 8.02
C PHE A 38 -4.53 -7.62 7.84
N SER A 39 -5.47 -8.50 7.50
CA SER A 39 -6.88 -8.13 7.27
C SER A 39 -7.57 -7.62 8.53
N SER A 40 -7.10 -8.06 9.70
CA SER A 40 -7.58 -7.60 11.02
C SER A 40 -6.96 -6.27 11.47
N GLY A 41 -6.01 -5.73 10.70
CA GLY A 41 -5.28 -4.51 11.04
C GLY A 41 -4.09 -4.72 11.99
N ASN A 42 -3.75 -5.97 12.32
CA ASN A 42 -2.60 -6.33 13.15
C ASN A 42 -1.31 -6.32 12.31
N TYR A 43 -0.98 -5.18 11.70
CA TYR A 43 0.09 -5.11 10.70
C TYR A 43 1.48 -5.44 11.27
N ALA A 44 1.72 -5.17 12.55
CA ALA A 44 2.99 -5.51 13.20
C ALA A 44 3.17 -7.03 13.35
N ASP A 45 2.12 -7.74 13.77
CA ASP A 45 2.15 -9.19 13.94
C ASP A 45 2.22 -9.89 12.56
N ALA A 46 1.41 -9.42 11.60
CA ALA A 46 1.48 -9.86 10.22
C ALA A 46 2.89 -9.69 9.62
N LEU A 47 3.52 -8.54 9.88
CA LEU A 47 4.89 -8.27 9.43
C LEU A 47 5.88 -9.28 10.01
N THR A 48 5.83 -9.54 11.32
CA THR A 48 6.69 -10.54 11.96
C THR A 48 6.52 -11.90 11.32
N THR A 49 5.27 -12.31 11.07
CA THR A 49 4.97 -13.59 10.42
C THR A 49 5.49 -13.64 8.99
N TYR A 50 5.20 -12.63 8.14
CA TYR A 50 5.71 -12.57 6.77
C TYR A 50 7.25 -12.60 6.72
N LEU A 51 7.94 -11.85 7.57
CA LEU A 51 9.40 -11.86 7.60
C LEU A 51 9.97 -13.24 7.98
N SER A 52 9.32 -13.96 8.89
CA SER A 52 9.72 -15.33 9.25
C SER A 52 9.55 -16.34 8.11
N LEU A 53 8.72 -16.00 7.11
CA LEU A 53 8.37 -16.84 5.98
C LEU A 53 9.17 -16.53 4.71
N VAL A 54 9.98 -15.47 4.68
CA VAL A 54 10.70 -15.05 3.46
C VAL A 54 11.56 -16.17 2.86
N ASP A 55 12.30 -16.92 3.69
CA ASP A 55 13.16 -18.00 3.20
C ASP A 55 12.37 -19.17 2.61
N LYS A 56 11.12 -19.37 3.06
CA LYS A 56 10.25 -20.48 2.65
C LYS A 56 9.34 -20.11 1.48
N GLU A 57 8.78 -18.90 1.50
CA GLU A 57 7.70 -18.46 0.61
C GLU A 57 8.15 -17.39 -0.40
N GLY A 58 9.40 -16.93 -0.30
CA GLY A 58 10.03 -16.03 -1.26
C GLY A 58 9.25 -14.71 -1.44
N ALA A 59 8.99 -14.35 -2.70
CA ALA A 59 8.36 -13.09 -3.04
C ALA A 59 6.97 -12.91 -2.44
N SER A 60 6.18 -13.97 -2.23
CA SER A 60 4.84 -13.84 -1.63
C SER A 60 4.92 -13.28 -0.22
N ALA A 61 5.87 -13.78 0.59
CA ALA A 61 6.13 -13.25 1.92
C ALA A 61 6.73 -11.85 1.90
N GLN A 62 7.65 -11.56 0.98
CA GLN A 62 8.23 -10.21 0.82
C GLN A 62 7.17 -9.18 0.43
N VAL A 63 6.26 -9.51 -0.50
CA VAL A 63 5.15 -8.63 -0.89
C VAL A 63 4.23 -8.38 0.30
N GLY A 64 3.88 -9.42 1.07
CA GLY A 64 3.09 -9.28 2.30
C GLY A 64 3.76 -8.36 3.33
N ALA A 65 5.06 -8.55 3.58
CA ALA A 65 5.85 -7.69 4.46
C ALA A 65 5.90 -6.23 3.96
N GLY A 66 6.06 -6.03 2.65
CA GLY A 66 6.03 -4.71 2.02
C GLY A 66 4.70 -3.98 2.25
N TRP A 67 3.57 -4.70 2.12
CA TRP A 67 2.26 -4.14 2.42
C TRP A 67 2.07 -3.82 3.91
N CYS A 68 2.60 -4.63 4.82
CA CYS A 68 2.60 -4.32 6.24
C CYS A 68 3.37 -3.03 6.53
N TYR A 69 4.58 -2.88 5.96
CA TYR A 69 5.36 -1.65 6.10
C TYR A 69 4.66 -0.42 5.51
N ASN A 70 3.96 -0.55 4.37
CA ASN A 70 3.12 0.52 3.85
C ASN A 70 2.04 0.95 4.84
N ARG A 71 1.35 0.00 5.47
CA ARG A 71 0.30 0.26 6.47
C ARG A 71 0.84 0.87 7.76
N LEU A 72 2.08 0.54 8.11
CA LEU A 72 2.79 1.10 9.25
C LEU A 72 3.44 2.47 8.94
N GLY A 73 3.38 2.95 7.70
CA GLY A 73 3.98 4.21 7.28
C GLY A 73 5.51 4.18 7.12
N THR A 74 6.13 3.00 7.13
CA THR A 74 7.58 2.82 7.02
C THR A 74 7.96 2.54 5.56
N TYR A 75 7.76 3.54 4.70
CA TYR A 75 7.79 3.34 3.24
C TYR A 75 9.16 2.94 2.68
N SER A 76 10.27 3.36 3.28
CA SER A 76 11.61 2.95 2.86
C SER A 76 11.80 1.43 2.99
N SER A 77 11.36 0.85 4.12
CA SER A 77 11.36 -0.60 4.32
C SER A 77 10.40 -1.30 3.37
N ALA A 78 9.23 -0.71 3.08
CA ALA A 78 8.30 -1.25 2.09
C ALA A 78 8.94 -1.35 0.70
N ILE A 79 9.60 -0.27 0.25
CA ILE A 79 10.33 -0.22 -1.02
C ILE A 79 11.39 -1.32 -1.09
N THR A 80 12.16 -1.53 -0.02
CA THR A 80 13.17 -2.61 0.04
C THR A 80 12.53 -3.98 -0.16
N GLN A 81 11.41 -4.27 0.50
CA GLN A 81 10.72 -5.56 0.36
C GLN A 81 10.15 -5.76 -1.04
N PHE A 82 9.49 -4.75 -1.62
CA PHE A 82 8.95 -4.87 -2.97
C PHE A 82 10.04 -4.98 -4.05
N ALA A 83 11.15 -4.27 -3.88
CA ALA A 83 12.29 -4.39 -4.79
C ALA A 83 12.91 -5.79 -4.75
N ALA A 84 12.99 -6.41 -3.57
CA ALA A 84 13.46 -7.79 -3.43
C ALA A 84 12.53 -8.79 -4.14
N ALA A 85 11.22 -8.54 -4.13
CA ALA A 85 10.21 -9.35 -4.80
C ALA A 85 10.05 -9.07 -6.31
N ALA A 86 10.76 -8.08 -6.87
CA ALA A 86 10.50 -7.56 -8.22
C ALA A 86 10.71 -8.60 -9.33
N GLY A 87 11.65 -9.55 -9.13
CA GLY A 87 11.95 -10.61 -10.10
C GLY A 87 10.75 -11.48 -10.47
N ASP A 88 9.79 -11.62 -9.54
CA ASP A 88 8.65 -12.52 -9.72
C ASP A 88 7.47 -11.85 -10.44
N SER A 89 7.62 -10.59 -10.86
CA SER A 89 6.60 -9.87 -11.63
C SER A 89 5.21 -9.87 -10.94
N ASN A 90 5.21 -9.92 -9.61
CA ASN A 90 3.99 -9.93 -8.80
C ASN A 90 3.28 -8.57 -8.89
N VAL A 91 2.03 -8.56 -9.38
CA VAL A 91 1.26 -7.33 -9.61
C VAL A 91 1.00 -6.55 -8.32
N ASP A 92 0.64 -7.25 -7.23
CA ASP A 92 0.40 -6.64 -5.92
C ASP A 92 1.68 -6.01 -5.37
N GLY A 93 2.84 -6.64 -5.61
CA GLY A 93 4.15 -6.10 -5.26
C GLY A 93 4.47 -4.80 -6.01
N TYR A 94 4.22 -4.76 -7.32
CA TYR A 94 4.43 -3.55 -8.12
C TYR A 94 3.45 -2.42 -7.76
N ALA A 95 2.21 -2.74 -7.44
CA ALA A 95 1.22 -1.78 -6.95
C ALA A 95 1.67 -1.16 -5.62
N GLY A 96 2.05 -2.00 -4.66
CA GLY A 96 2.56 -1.55 -3.36
C GLY A 96 3.84 -0.73 -3.49
N TRP A 97 4.73 -1.09 -4.42
CA TRP A 97 5.96 -0.35 -4.69
C TRP A 97 5.69 1.04 -5.24
N GLY A 98 4.81 1.17 -6.22
CA GLY A 98 4.43 2.46 -6.78
C GLY A 98 3.84 3.40 -5.72
N LEU A 99 2.95 2.88 -4.88
CA LEU A 99 2.35 3.61 -3.77
C LEU A 99 3.38 4.03 -2.72
N ALA A 100 4.30 3.13 -2.35
CA ALA A 100 5.36 3.42 -1.39
C ALA A 100 6.33 4.51 -1.89
N LEU A 101 6.71 4.44 -3.17
CA LEU A 101 7.53 5.46 -3.82
C LEU A 101 6.83 6.82 -3.80
N TRP A 102 5.56 6.85 -4.20
CA TRP A 102 4.75 8.06 -4.19
C TRP A 102 4.63 8.67 -2.78
N ALA A 103 4.40 7.83 -1.76
CA ALA A 103 4.25 8.28 -0.38
C ALA A 103 5.58 8.70 0.29
N THR A 104 6.72 8.14 -0.14
CA THR A 104 8.04 8.50 0.40
C THR A 104 8.50 9.86 -0.13
N ASP A 105 8.37 10.05 -1.44
CA ASP A 105 8.82 11.26 -2.11
C ASP A 105 8.00 11.47 -3.39
N ALA A 106 7.05 12.40 -3.33
CA ALA A 106 6.27 12.86 -4.47
C ALA A 106 7.03 13.97 -5.23
N SER A 107 8.21 13.64 -5.77
CA SER A 107 9.04 14.56 -6.56
C SER A 107 9.22 14.11 -8.00
N ALA A 108 9.73 15.01 -8.84
CA ALA A 108 10.08 14.68 -10.22
C ALA A 108 11.14 13.56 -10.32
N SER A 109 11.96 13.35 -9.29
CA SER A 109 13.03 12.34 -9.31
C SER A 109 12.51 10.91 -9.22
N THR A 110 11.40 10.70 -8.51
CA THR A 110 10.74 9.39 -8.32
C THR A 110 9.57 9.18 -9.28
N ALA A 111 9.00 10.25 -9.82
CA ALA A 111 7.81 10.23 -10.68
C ALA A 111 7.91 9.22 -11.83
N GLN A 112 9.05 9.13 -12.53
CA GLN A 112 9.21 8.15 -13.61
C GLN A 112 9.14 6.71 -13.09
N SER A 113 9.73 6.43 -11.93
CA SER A 113 9.65 5.10 -11.31
C SER A 113 8.21 4.75 -10.93
N VAL A 114 7.45 5.71 -10.39
CA VAL A 114 6.02 5.53 -10.08
C VAL A 114 5.23 5.22 -11.34
N ILE A 115 5.44 5.98 -12.43
CA ILE A 115 4.80 5.74 -13.73
C ILE A 115 5.10 4.34 -14.25
N ASP A 116 6.36 3.88 -14.16
CA ASP A 116 6.75 2.56 -14.65
C ASP A 116 6.06 1.43 -13.87
N LYS A 117 5.95 1.56 -12.54
CA LYS A 117 5.24 0.58 -11.71
C LYS A 117 3.74 0.61 -11.97
N ALA A 118 3.13 1.79 -12.08
CA ALA A 118 1.71 1.92 -12.42
C ALA A 118 1.39 1.33 -13.79
N ASN A 119 2.21 1.61 -14.81
CA ASN A 119 2.05 1.03 -16.15
C ASN A 119 2.19 -0.49 -16.15
N PHE A 120 3.09 -1.05 -15.33
CA PHE A 120 3.20 -2.49 -15.16
C PHE A 120 1.89 -3.09 -14.63
N VAL A 121 1.35 -2.51 -13.55
CA VAL A 121 0.09 -2.97 -12.93
C VAL A 121 -1.07 -2.89 -13.91
N ILE A 122 -1.31 -1.71 -14.49
CA ILE A 122 -2.41 -1.47 -15.43
C ILE A 122 -2.33 -2.41 -16.64
N ARG A 123 -1.12 -2.65 -17.18
CA ARG A 123 -0.94 -3.54 -18.34
C ARG A 123 -1.19 -5.01 -17.97
N LYS A 124 -0.76 -5.45 -16.79
CA LYS A 124 -0.87 -6.86 -16.36
C LYS A 124 -2.25 -7.20 -15.83
N ASN A 125 -2.88 -6.27 -15.12
CA ASN A 125 -4.20 -6.42 -14.56
C ASN A 125 -4.96 -5.07 -14.63
N PRO A 126 -5.68 -4.80 -15.73
CA PRO A 126 -6.45 -3.56 -15.88
C PRO A 126 -7.60 -3.42 -14.87
N ALA A 127 -8.04 -4.52 -14.26
CA ALA A 127 -9.05 -4.55 -13.20
C ALA A 127 -8.40 -4.84 -11.84
N PHE A 128 -7.20 -4.29 -11.61
CA PHE A 128 -6.44 -4.53 -10.40
C PHE A 128 -7.24 -4.21 -9.14
N THR A 129 -7.15 -5.12 -8.18
CA THR A 129 -7.58 -4.97 -6.80
C THR A 129 -6.59 -5.74 -5.96
N LEU A 130 -6.07 -5.13 -4.91
CA LEU A 130 -5.09 -5.77 -4.03
C LEU A 130 -5.74 -6.96 -3.31
N SER A 131 -5.08 -8.12 -3.38
CA SER A 131 -5.59 -9.36 -2.76
C SER A 131 -5.73 -9.27 -1.24
N LEU A 132 -4.86 -8.49 -0.58
CA LEU A 132 -4.85 -8.29 0.87
C LEU A 132 -5.84 -7.23 1.37
N ASP A 133 -6.26 -6.30 0.50
CA ASP A 133 -7.22 -5.25 0.86
C ASP A 133 -7.87 -4.68 -0.40
N SER A 134 -9.13 -5.05 -0.61
CA SER A 134 -9.88 -4.65 -1.79
C SER A 134 -10.22 -3.17 -1.88
N ARG A 135 -9.91 -2.37 -0.85
CA ARG A 135 -10.03 -0.91 -0.92
C ARG A 135 -8.95 -0.29 -1.80
N ILE A 136 -7.84 -0.99 -2.05
CA ILE A 136 -6.80 -0.55 -2.96
C ILE A 136 -7.03 -1.22 -4.31
N ASP A 137 -7.29 -0.41 -5.32
CA ASP A 137 -7.67 -0.84 -6.67
C ASP A 137 -6.87 -0.09 -7.75
N VAL A 138 -7.22 -0.34 -9.01
CA VAL A 138 -6.57 0.28 -10.17
C VAL A 138 -6.70 1.80 -10.18
N ASP A 139 -7.75 2.37 -9.57
CA ASP A 139 -7.97 3.81 -9.58
C ASP A 139 -6.93 4.54 -8.75
N HIS A 140 -6.53 3.96 -7.60
CA HIS A 140 -5.40 4.45 -6.81
C HIS A 140 -4.11 4.47 -7.62
N ILE A 141 -3.89 3.44 -8.45
CA ILE A 141 -2.69 3.29 -9.28
C ILE A 141 -2.69 4.30 -10.43
N VAL A 142 -3.84 4.51 -11.06
CA VAL A 142 -4.03 5.54 -12.10
C VAL A 142 -3.88 6.94 -11.51
N TYR A 143 -4.38 7.17 -10.30
CA TYR A 143 -4.27 8.47 -9.62
C TYR A 143 -2.81 8.85 -9.39
N ILE A 144 -2.00 7.99 -8.76
CA ILE A 144 -0.57 8.30 -8.53
C ILE A 144 0.21 8.43 -9.85
N LYS A 145 -0.21 7.74 -10.91
CA LYS A 145 0.36 7.90 -12.26
C LYS A 145 0.04 9.29 -12.83
N ALA A 146 -1.20 9.76 -12.71
CA ALA A 146 -1.60 11.08 -13.17
C ALA A 146 -0.84 12.19 -12.43
N CYS A 147 -0.77 12.09 -11.09
CA CYS A 147 0.02 13.01 -10.28
C CYS A 147 1.51 12.99 -10.67
N SER A 148 2.09 11.82 -10.94
CA SER A 148 3.47 11.70 -11.39
C SER A 148 3.72 12.34 -12.76
N HIS A 149 2.78 12.22 -13.71
CA HIS A 149 2.85 12.94 -14.99
C HIS A 149 2.82 14.46 -14.80
N LEU A 150 2.01 14.97 -13.86
CA LEU A 150 1.99 16.39 -13.53
C LEU A 150 3.34 16.89 -12.99
N LEU A 151 3.98 16.13 -12.09
CA LEU A 151 5.31 16.47 -11.56
C LEU A 151 6.39 16.54 -12.65
N LEU A 152 6.27 15.71 -13.69
CA LEU A 152 7.15 15.74 -14.87
C LEU A 152 6.73 16.77 -15.93
N GLN A 153 5.69 17.57 -15.68
CA GLN A 153 5.10 18.51 -16.64
C GLN A 153 4.65 17.84 -17.95
N GLN A 154 4.31 16.56 -17.90
CA GLN A 154 3.79 15.78 -19.03
C GLN A 154 2.26 15.94 -19.10
N TYR A 155 1.80 17.15 -19.42
CA TYR A 155 0.40 17.54 -19.28
C TYR A 155 -0.58 16.67 -20.09
N GLN A 156 -0.22 16.30 -21.32
CA GLN A 156 -1.08 15.42 -22.14
C GLN A 156 -1.23 14.04 -21.50
N SER A 157 -0.13 13.43 -21.06
CA SER A 157 -0.15 12.13 -20.38
C SER A 157 -0.89 12.18 -19.04
N CYS A 158 -0.83 13.32 -18.34
CA CYS A 158 -1.64 13.56 -17.14
C CYS A 158 -3.13 13.57 -17.46
N VAL A 159 -3.56 14.31 -18.49
CA VAL A 159 -4.96 14.32 -18.96
C VAL A 159 -5.42 12.92 -19.36
N ASP A 160 -4.60 12.18 -20.08
CA ASP A 160 -4.93 10.83 -20.54
C ASP A 160 -5.07 9.86 -19.35
N ALA A 161 -4.21 9.97 -18.33
CA ALA A 161 -4.36 9.22 -17.09
C ALA A 161 -5.62 9.63 -16.30
N ILE A 162 -5.95 10.92 -16.21
CA ILE A 162 -7.19 11.39 -15.57
C ILE A 162 -8.41 10.76 -16.23
N LYS A 163 -8.45 10.66 -17.57
CA LYS A 163 -9.58 10.05 -18.30
C LYS A 163 -9.79 8.57 -17.99
N MET A 164 -8.77 7.89 -17.47
CA MET A 164 -8.89 6.48 -17.04
C MET A 164 -9.61 6.34 -15.70
N LEU A 165 -9.73 7.42 -14.91
CA LEU A 165 -10.42 7.39 -13.61
C LEU A 165 -11.96 7.36 -13.77
N PRO A 166 -12.68 6.87 -12.76
CA PRO A 166 -14.14 6.82 -12.79
C PRO A 166 -14.77 8.18 -13.06
N ASN A 167 -15.77 8.19 -13.96
CA ASN A 167 -16.51 9.38 -14.36
C ASN A 167 -15.65 10.50 -14.99
N GLN A 168 -14.43 10.19 -15.45
CA GLN A 168 -13.52 11.18 -16.07
C GLN A 168 -13.28 10.98 -17.57
N SER A 169 -13.92 9.99 -18.22
CA SER A 169 -13.69 9.69 -19.64
C SER A 169 -13.91 10.88 -20.59
N GLY A 170 -14.81 11.81 -20.23
CA GLY A 170 -15.06 13.06 -20.97
C GLY A 170 -14.20 14.26 -20.55
N TYR A 171 -13.28 14.10 -19.59
CA TYR A 171 -12.43 15.21 -19.13
C TYR A 171 -11.53 15.70 -20.27
N SER A 172 -11.53 17.01 -20.50
CA SER A 172 -10.70 17.65 -21.51
C SER A 172 -10.31 19.04 -21.05
N VAL A 173 -9.07 19.41 -21.31
CA VAL A 173 -8.50 20.73 -21.03
C VAL A 173 -7.49 21.06 -22.13
N ASN A 174 -7.36 22.35 -22.47
CA ASN A 174 -6.35 22.78 -23.43
C ASN A 174 -4.96 22.68 -22.78
N VAL A 175 -4.14 21.71 -23.21
CA VAL A 175 -2.79 21.51 -22.66
C VAL A 175 -1.81 22.63 -23.01
N SER A 176 -2.17 23.53 -23.93
CA SER A 176 -1.42 24.75 -24.25
C SER A 176 -1.87 25.98 -23.44
N ASP A 177 -2.82 25.83 -22.51
CA ASP A 177 -3.22 26.91 -21.60
C ASP A 177 -2.02 27.32 -20.72
N PRO A 178 -1.69 28.62 -20.59
CA PRO A 178 -0.60 29.07 -19.73
C PRO A 178 -0.78 28.67 -18.25
N ASN A 179 -2.01 28.39 -17.81
CA ASN A 179 -2.35 27.96 -16.45
C ASN A 179 -2.56 26.44 -16.34
N ILE A 180 -2.18 25.65 -17.36
CA ILE A 180 -2.45 24.20 -17.41
C ILE A 180 -2.00 23.46 -16.16
N HIS A 181 -0.84 23.82 -15.59
CA HIS A 181 -0.32 23.19 -14.38
C HIS A 181 -1.30 23.35 -13.21
N SER A 182 -1.75 24.57 -12.93
CA SER A 182 -2.69 24.86 -11.84
C SER A 182 -4.07 24.24 -12.07
N LEU A 183 -4.54 24.20 -13.33
CA LEU A 183 -5.80 23.55 -13.68
C LEU A 183 -5.77 22.04 -13.43
N LEU A 184 -4.67 21.38 -13.82
CA LEU A 184 -4.50 19.95 -13.58
C LEU A 184 -4.28 19.62 -12.10
N LEU A 185 -3.53 20.46 -11.39
CA LEU A 185 -3.35 20.31 -9.95
C LEU A 185 -4.70 20.37 -9.21
N ALA A 186 -5.48 21.43 -9.44
CA ALA A 186 -6.80 21.58 -8.84
C ALA A 186 -7.74 20.41 -9.20
N LYS A 187 -7.64 19.90 -10.44
CA LYS A 187 -8.40 18.72 -10.85
C LYS A 187 -8.00 17.49 -10.04
N LEU A 188 -6.70 17.20 -9.91
CA LEU A 188 -6.21 16.05 -9.15
C LEU A 188 -6.56 16.16 -7.67
N GLU A 189 -6.45 17.35 -7.06
CA GLU A 189 -6.87 17.59 -5.67
C GLU A 189 -8.38 17.31 -5.46
N SER A 190 -9.22 17.69 -6.42
CA SER A 190 -10.66 17.37 -6.38
C SER A 190 -10.96 15.87 -6.51
N LEU A 191 -10.07 15.11 -7.14
CA LEU A 191 -10.21 13.66 -7.30
C LEU A 191 -9.70 12.91 -6.07
N GLY A 192 -8.56 13.32 -5.51
CA GLY A 192 -7.97 12.69 -4.34
C GLY A 192 -8.72 12.94 -3.03
N SER A 193 -9.61 13.93 -2.99
CA SER A 193 -10.52 14.17 -1.86
C SER A 193 -11.82 13.37 -1.93
N ALA A 194 -12.11 12.75 -3.09
CA ALA A 194 -13.29 11.92 -3.33
C ALA A 194 -13.03 10.41 -3.20
N SER A 195 -11.76 10.02 -3.11
CA SER A 195 -11.24 8.66 -2.92
C SER A 195 -10.84 8.42 -1.46
#